data_AF-D8DYS4-F1
#
_entry.id   AF-D8DYS4-F1
#
_cell.length_a   1.000
_cell.length_b   1.000
_cell.length_c   1.000
_cell.angle_alpha   90.00
_cell.angle_beta   90.00
_cell.angle_gamma   90.00
#
_symmetry.space_group_name_H-M   'P 1'
#
loop_
_entity.id
_entity.type
_entity.pdbx_description
1 polymer ?
#
loop_
_entity_poly.entity_id
_entity_poly.type
_entity_poly.pdbx_seq_one_letter_code
_entity_poly.pdbx_strand_id
1 'polypeptide(L)' 'MERYNVNEIKAKELIADNDYTRELFTKTFTGCNWYDARNYDLALDVKNFGVQGAVEFLLNFIG' A
#
# COMPACT_ATOMS: atom_id res chain seq x y z
N MET A 1 -12.44 7.51 7.30
CA MET A 1 -13.68 7.22 8.05
C MET A 1 -14.84 6.86 7.12
N GLU A 2 -14.97 7.49 5.95
CA GLU A 2 -16.08 7.28 5.01
C GLU A 2 -16.22 5.85 4.44
N ARG A 3 -15.12 5.16 4.10
CA ARG A 3 -15.19 3.83 3.45
C ARG A 3 -15.76 2.72 4.34
N TYR A 4 -15.48 2.76 5.64
CA TYR A 4 -15.87 1.71 6.60
C TYR A 4 -16.75 2.23 7.74
N ASN A 5 -17.09 3.52 7.73
CA ASN A 5 -17.86 4.20 8.76
C ASN A 5 -17.37 3.93 10.20
N VAL A 6 -16.05 4.00 10.39
CA VAL A 6 -15.40 3.81 11.70
C VAL A 6 -14.73 5.08 12.19
N ASN A 7 -14.55 5.21 13.51
CA ASN A 7 -13.81 6.31 14.12
C ASN A 7 -12.30 6.23 13.81
N GLU A 8 -11.55 7.29 14.14
CA GLU A 8 -10.13 7.40 13.79
C GLU A 8 -9.26 6.33 14.46
N ILE A 9 -9.52 6.03 15.74
CA ILE A 9 -8.78 5.00 16.48
C ILE A 9 -8.97 3.65 15.79
N LYS A 10 -10.22 3.29 15.48
CA LYS A 10 -10.53 2.03 14.81
C LYS A 10 -9.99 1.98 13.39
N ALA A 11 -9.96 3.11 12.69
CA ALA A 11 -9.33 3.20 11.38
C ALA A 11 -7.83 2.89 11.45
N LYS A 12 -7.11 3.41 12.46
CA LYS A 12 -5.68 3.15 12.67
C LYS A 12 -5.40 1.68 12.97
N GLU A 13 -6.22 1.06 13.83
CA GLU A 13 -6.12 -0.39 14.10
C GLU A 13 -6.32 -1.22 12.83
N LEU A 14 -7.36 -0.92 12.05
CA LEU A 14 -7.65 -1.65 10.81
C LEU A 14 -6.53 -1.54 9.78
N ILE A 15 -5.88 -0.37 9.69
CA ILE A 15 -4.71 -0.18 8.83
C ILE A 15 -3.56 -1.09 9.30
N ALA A 16 -3.22 -1.02 10.59
CA ALA A 16 -2.13 -1.82 11.16
C ALA A 16 -2.36 -3.33 10.99
N ASP A 17 -3.58 -3.83 11.26
CA ASP A 17 -3.92 -5.25 11.13
C ASP A 17 -3.85 -5.72 9.67
N ASN A 18 -4.35 -4.91 8.74
CA ASN A 18 -4.33 -5.23 7.31
C ASN A 18 -2.89 -5.24 6.77
N ASP A 19 -2.08 -4.27 7.15
CA ASP A 19 -0.69 -4.16 6.70
C ASP A 19 0.17 -5.29 7.29
N TYR A 20 -0.06 -5.68 8.54
CA TYR A 20 0.55 -6.87 9.15
C TYR A 20 0.16 -8.17 8.42
N THR A 21 -1.12 -8.32 8.07
CA THR A 21 -1.60 -9.51 7.35
C THR A 21 -0.92 -9.64 5.97
N ARG A 22 -0.69 -8.53 5.28
CA ARG A 22 0.01 -8.49 3.99
C ARG A 22 1.49 -8.84 4.13
N GLU A 23 2.18 -8.24 5.11
CA GLU A 23 3.57 -8.59 5.40
C GLU A 23 3.71 -10.08 5.72
N LEU A 24 2.86 -10.63 6.60
CA LEU A 24 2.90 -12.04 6.96
C LEU A 24 2.68 -12.93 5.73
N PHE A 25 1.67 -12.65 4.92
CA PHE A 25 1.40 -13.39 3.70
C PHE A 25 2.59 -13.35 2.73
N THR A 26 3.08 -12.16 2.40
CA THR A 26 4.23 -11.99 1.50
C THR A 26 5.44 -12.72 2.05
N LYS A 27 5.76 -12.58 3.34
CA LYS A 27 6.90 -13.24 3.97
C LYS A 27 6.77 -14.76 3.94
N THR A 28 5.60 -15.29 4.26
CA THR A 28 5.32 -16.74 4.27
C THR A 28 5.51 -17.38 2.90
N PHE A 29 5.04 -16.74 1.84
CA PHE A 29 5.00 -17.37 0.51
C PHE A 29 6.17 -16.99 -0.41
N THR A 30 6.84 -15.86 -0.16
CA THR A 30 7.95 -15.38 -1.01
C THR A 30 9.29 -15.37 -0.29
N GLY A 31 9.31 -15.37 1.05
CA GLY A 31 10.51 -15.12 1.85
C GLY A 31 10.97 -13.67 1.87
N CYS A 32 10.42 -12.81 0.99
CA CYS A 32 10.71 -11.39 0.88
C CYS A 32 9.93 -10.57 1.92
N ASN A 33 10.44 -9.38 2.25
CA ASN A 33 9.75 -8.43 3.13
C ASN A 33 8.85 -7.52 2.27
N TRP A 34 7.59 -7.36 2.63
CA TRP A 34 6.60 -6.55 1.88
C TRP A 34 6.96 -5.07 1.87
N TYR A 35 7.60 -4.57 2.92
CA TYR A 35 8.02 -3.16 3.01
C TYR A 35 9.36 -2.84 2.33
N ASP A 36 10.10 -3.84 1.84
CA ASP A 36 11.40 -3.61 1.22
C ASP A 36 11.23 -3.23 -0.24
N ALA A 37 11.46 -1.95 -0.54
CA ALA A 37 11.30 -1.38 -1.88
C ALA A 37 12.15 -2.09 -2.96
N ARG A 38 13.24 -2.78 -2.58
CA ARG A 38 14.08 -3.54 -3.53
C ARG A 38 13.38 -4.77 -4.11
N ASN A 39 12.27 -5.19 -3.51
CA ASN A 39 11.44 -6.28 -4.02
C ASN A 39 10.44 -5.82 -5.10
N TYR A 40 10.47 -4.54 -5.48
CA TYR A 40 9.57 -3.93 -6.46
C TYR A 40 10.37 -3.11 -7.48
N ASP A 41 9.88 -3.03 -8.71
CA ASP A 41 10.45 -2.13 -9.72
C ASP A 41 10.15 -0.66 -9.40
N LEU A 42 9.06 -0.40 -8.68
CA LEU A 42 8.60 0.94 -8.31
C LEU A 42 7.82 0.93 -6.98
N ALA A 43 8.15 1.86 -6.10
CA ALA A 43 7.37 2.20 -4.90
C ALA A 43 7.00 3.69 -4.94
N LEU A 44 5.73 4.02 -4.72
CA LEU A 44 5.18 5.36 -4.91
C LEU A 44 4.35 5.83 -3.71
N ASP A 45 4.65 7.01 -3.18
CA ASP A 45 3.77 7.71 -2.23
C ASP A 45 2.73 8.52 -3.00
N VAL A 46 1.48 8.05 -2.94
CA VAL A 46 0.35 8.64 -3.68
C VAL A 46 -0.31 9.83 -2.98
N LYS A 47 0.14 10.23 -1.78
CA LYS A 47 -0.51 11.28 -0.97
C LYS A 47 -0.70 12.59 -1.73
N ASN A 48 0.29 13.00 -2.52
CA ASN A 48 0.27 14.27 -3.27
C ASN A 48 -0.20 14.12 -4.72
N PHE A 49 -0.28 12.89 -5.25
CA PHE A 49 -0.63 12.63 -6.65
C PHE A 49 -2.15 12.58 -6.86
N GLY A 50 -2.90 12.18 -5.83
CA GLY A 50 -4.28 11.72 -6.03
C GLY A 50 -4.33 10.47 -6.92
N VAL A 51 -5.53 9.91 -7.12
CA VAL A 51 -5.69 8.67 -7.90
C VAL A 51 -5.29 8.88 -9.35
N GLN A 52 -5.78 9.95 -9.99
CA GLN A 52 -5.54 10.20 -11.41
C GLN A 52 -4.05 10.46 -11.72
N GLY A 53 -3.38 11.27 -10.89
CA GLY A 53 -1.95 11.55 -11.07
C GLY A 53 -1.08 10.32 -10.88
N ALA A 54 -1.45 9.41 -9.97
CA ALA A 54 -0.73 8.15 -9.79
C ALA A 54 -0.90 7.22 -11.02
N VAL A 55 -2.10 7.19 -11.62
CA VAL A 55 -2.36 6.42 -12.84
C VAL A 55 -1.55 6.96 -14.02
N GLU A 56 -1.56 8.27 -14.24
CA GLU A 56 -0.78 8.91 -15.30
C GLU A 56 0.73 8.68 -15.13
N PHE A 57 1.23 8.78 -13.91
CA PHE A 57 2.62 8.46 -13.60
C PHE A 57 2.98 7.01 -13.95
N LEU A 58 2.14 6.05 -13.57
CA LEU A 58 2.37 4.63 -13.85
C LEU A 58 2.32 4.32 -15.35
N LEU A 59 1.38 4.90 -16.09
CA LEU A 59 1.29 4.71 -17.54
C LEU A 59 2.57 5.24 -18.24
N ASN A 60 3.04 6.41 -17.84
CA ASN A 60 4.28 6.98 -18.37
C ASN A 60 5.54 6.21 -17.97
N PHE A 61 5.53 5.53 -16.81
CA PHE A 61 6.65 4.71 -16.36
C PHE A 61 6.81 3.42 -17.16
N ILE A 62 5.69 2.79 -17.55
CA ILE A 62 5.69 1.50 -18.24
C ILE A 62 5.99 1.65 -19.75
N GLY A 63 5.64 2.79 -20.36
CA GLY A 63 5.84 3.08 -21.78
C GLY A 63 4.57 2.91 -22.61
#